data_AF-A0A952V5V9-F1
#
_entry.id   AF-A0A952V5V9-F1
#
_cell.length_a   1.000
_cell.length_b   1.000
_cell.length_c   1.000
_cell.angle_alpha   90.00
_cell.angle_beta   90.00
_cell.angle_gamma   90.00
#
_symmetry.space_group_name_H-M   'P 1'
#
loop_
_entity.id
_entity.type
_entity.pdbx_description
1 polymer ?
#
loop_
_entity_poly.entity_id
_entity_poly.type
_entity_poly.pdbx_seq_one_letter_code
_entity_poly.pdbx_strand_id
1 'polypeptide(L)'
;MTTLAAHKPFLVAIDPGRTTGLAVYGRSKDRIIYLTSGDFFSIQRILSGMFPEPDQAMVLIEHPPQFTYRRNRGSDDRMNRGDAHAFAVGGNRREAELLAGAIKLLGFKSVELVSPVNQPKWDQRKFEMFAKIHRQTNEHERDAARLAIYYANKRQEK
;
A
#
# COMPACT_ATOMS: atom_id res chain seq x y z
N MET A 1 15.14 -18.34 -8.04
CA MET A 1 15.93 -17.12 -7.79
C MET A 1 15.44 -16.04 -8.72
N THR A 2 14.46 -15.25 -8.29
CA THR A 2 13.88 -14.16 -9.09
C THR A 2 14.81 -12.96 -9.00
N THR A 3 15.59 -12.76 -10.06
CA THR A 3 16.42 -11.58 -10.30
C THR A 3 15.56 -10.34 -10.13
N LEU A 4 15.94 -9.49 -9.18
CA LEU A 4 15.32 -8.19 -8.91
C LEU A 4 15.14 -7.47 -10.25
N ALA A 5 13.90 -7.15 -10.60
CA ALA A 5 13.62 -6.21 -11.67
C ALA A 5 14.52 -4.99 -11.47
N ALA A 6 15.34 -4.66 -12.47
CA ALA A 6 16.19 -3.48 -12.50
C ALA A 6 15.45 -2.30 -11.86
N HIS A 7 16.08 -1.63 -10.89
CA HIS A 7 15.43 -0.65 -10.00
C HIS A 7 14.60 0.35 -10.80
N LYS A 8 13.29 0.11 -10.88
CA LYS A 8 12.34 1.00 -11.54
C LYS A 8 12.49 2.40 -10.92
N PRO A 9 12.56 3.48 -11.72
CA PRO A 9 12.80 4.83 -11.21
C PRO A 9 11.75 5.26 -10.18
N PHE A 10 10.55 4.70 -10.28
CA PHE A 10 9.47 4.94 -9.34
C PHE A 10 9.09 3.68 -8.59
N LEU A 11 8.87 3.84 -7.28
CA LEU A 11 8.19 2.88 -6.44
C LEU A 11 6.84 3.48 -6.05
N VAL A 12 5.77 2.79 -6.39
CA VAL A 12 4.39 3.15 -6.06
C VAL A 12 3.96 2.24 -4.93
N ALA A 13 3.52 2.81 -3.81
CA ALA A 13 3.02 2.07 -2.67
C ALA A 13 1.54 2.39 -2.46
N ILE A 14 0.75 1.34 -2.24
CA ILE A 14 -0.70 1.41 -2.14
C ILE A 14 -1.13 0.73 -0.83
N ASP A 15 -1.88 1.47 -0.01
CA ASP A 15 -2.59 0.98 1.17
C ASP A 15 -4.08 0.80 0.80
N PRO A 16 -4.53 -0.42 0.45
CA PRO A 16 -5.87 -0.64 -0.07
C PRO A 16 -6.94 -0.70 1.02
N GLY A 17 -8.13 -0.26 0.65
CA GLY A 17 -9.33 -0.24 1.48
C GLY A 17 -10.34 0.75 0.91
N ARG A 18 -11.47 0.93 1.61
CA ARG A 18 -12.53 1.89 1.21
C ARG A 18 -11.97 3.26 0.82
N THR A 19 -10.96 3.74 1.55
CA THR A 19 -10.12 4.85 1.15
C THR A 19 -8.71 4.30 0.98
N THR A 20 -8.26 4.25 -0.27
CA THR A 20 -6.98 3.71 -0.66
C THR A 20 -5.93 4.82 -0.66
N GLY A 21 -4.88 4.64 0.15
CA GLY A 21 -3.71 5.51 0.16
C GLY A 21 -2.78 5.20 -1.02
N LEU A 22 -2.21 6.23 -1.63
CA LEU A 22 -1.27 6.11 -2.74
C LEU A 22 -0.07 7.03 -2.53
N ALA A 23 1.12 6.45 -2.51
CA ALA A 23 2.38 7.17 -2.42
C ALA A 23 3.31 6.79 -3.57
N VAL A 24 3.97 7.79 -4.17
CA VAL A 24 4.98 7.57 -5.20
C VAL A 24 6.32 8.05 -4.68
N TYR A 25 7.27 7.14 -4.57
CA TYR A 25 8.65 7.40 -4.24
C TYR A 25 9.49 7.52 -5.51
N GLY A 26 10.12 8.68 -5.70
CA GLY A 26 11.07 8.89 -6.79
C GLY A 26 12.47 8.52 -6.34
N ARG A 27 13.04 7.42 -6.86
CA ARG A 27 14.35 6.92 -6.41
C ARG A 27 15.48 7.93 -6.63
N SER A 28 15.46 8.65 -7.74
CA SER A 28 16.48 9.67 -8.04
C SER A 28 16.45 10.88 -7.12
N LYS A 29 15.27 11.18 -6.54
CA LYS A 29 15.08 12.31 -5.60
C LYS A 29 15.11 11.88 -4.14
N ASP A 30 15.23 10.57 -3.91
CA ASP A 30 15.20 9.92 -2.60
C ASP A 30 14.07 10.43 -1.68
N ARG A 31 12.86 10.57 -2.23
CA ARG A 31 11.70 11.09 -1.50
C ARG A 31 10.37 10.70 -2.12
N ILE A 32 9.31 10.89 -1.33
CA ILE A 32 7.94 10.89 -1.83
C ILE A 32 7.74 12.11 -2.73
N ILE A 33 7.35 11.87 -3.99
CA ILE A 33 7.10 12.92 -5.00
C ILE A 33 5.61 13.15 -5.25
N TYR A 34 4.77 12.19 -4.85
CA TYR A 34 3.33 12.31 -4.94
C TYR A 34 2.68 11.51 -3.80
N LEU A 35 1.63 12.08 -3.23
CA LEU A 35 0.88 11.48 -2.13
C LEU A 35 -0.57 11.90 -2.22
N THR A 36 -1.48 10.93 -2.19
CA THR A 36 -2.92 11.18 -2.20
C THR A 36 -3.66 9.98 -1.61
N SER A 37 -4.98 10.09 -1.50
CA SER A 37 -5.87 8.97 -1.25
C SER A 37 -7.13 9.10 -2.11
N GLY A 38 -7.75 7.99 -2.46
CA GLY A 38 -9.00 7.96 -3.20
C GLY A 38 -9.71 6.63 -3.06
N ASP A 39 -10.77 6.41 -3.82
CA ASP A 39 -11.38 5.08 -3.91
C ASP A 39 -10.62 4.18 -4.91
N PHE A 40 -11.04 2.92 -4.97
CA PHE A 40 -10.50 1.88 -5.85
C PHE A 40 -10.31 2.34 -7.32
N PHE A 41 -11.29 3.06 -7.87
CA PHE A 41 -11.26 3.50 -9.28
C PHE A 41 -10.43 4.78 -9.47
N SER A 42 -10.45 5.67 -8.49
CA SER A 42 -9.68 6.92 -8.50
C SER A 42 -8.18 6.62 -8.55
N ILE A 43 -7.71 5.65 -7.76
CA ILE A 43 -6.30 5.24 -7.77
C ILE A 43 -5.89 4.67 -9.13
N GLN A 44 -6.73 3.86 -9.76
CA GLN A 44 -6.47 3.36 -11.12
C GLN A 44 -6.34 4.51 -12.13
N ARG A 45 -7.26 5.47 -12.11
CA ARG A 45 -7.22 6.65 -13.00
C ARG A 45 -5.98 7.50 -12.78
N ILE A 46 -5.58 7.70 -11.52
CA ILE A 46 -4.37 8.44 -11.17
C ILE A 46 -3.15 7.72 -11.73
N LEU A 47 -3.05 6.40 -11.54
CA LEU A 47 -1.91 5.63 -12.04
C LEU A 47 -1.82 5.62 -13.57
N SER A 48 -2.95 5.43 -14.26
CA SER A 48 -2.97 5.45 -15.73
C SER A 48 -2.58 6.82 -16.29
N GLY A 49 -2.97 7.91 -15.62
CA GLY A 49 -2.62 9.27 -16.04
C GLY A 49 -1.17 9.66 -15.70
N MET A 50 -0.65 9.18 -14.56
CA MET A 50 0.68 9.52 -14.07
C MET A 50 1.79 8.73 -14.76
N PHE A 51 1.52 7.49 -15.15
CA PHE A 51 2.48 6.60 -15.79
C PHE A 51 1.98 6.17 -17.18
N PRO A 52 2.07 7.06 -18.19
CA PRO A 52 1.78 6.69 -19.57
C PRO A 52 2.72 5.58 -20.08
N GLU A 53 3.89 5.43 -19.44
CA GLU A 53 4.77 4.26 -19.56
C GLU A 53 4.81 3.48 -18.23
N PRO A 54 3.92 2.48 -18.03
CA PRO A 54 3.83 1.73 -16.78
C PRO A 54 5.11 1.00 -16.37
N ASP A 55 5.96 0.66 -17.34
CA ASP A 55 7.23 -0.02 -17.12
C ASP A 55 8.26 0.83 -16.37
N GLN A 56 8.00 2.11 -16.09
CA GLN A 56 8.84 2.96 -15.24
C GLN A 56 8.57 2.78 -13.73
N ALA A 57 7.49 2.08 -13.37
CA ALA A 57 7.06 1.95 -11.99
C ALA A 57 7.06 0.49 -11.51
N MET A 58 7.44 0.32 -10.25
CA MET A 58 7.14 -0.87 -9.48
C MET A 58 6.02 -0.55 -8.50
N VAL A 59 4.94 -1.32 -8.52
CA VAL A 59 3.78 -1.15 -7.65
C VAL A 59 3.81 -2.19 -6.54
N LEU A 60 3.72 -1.71 -5.30
CA LEU A 60 3.61 -2.50 -4.08
C LEU A 60 2.24 -2.23 -3.48
N ILE A 61 1.49 -3.28 -3.20
CA ILE A 61 0.15 -3.17 -2.61
C ILE A 61 0.16 -3.90 -1.29
N GLU A 62 -0.15 -3.19 -0.20
CA GLU A 62 -0.25 -3.81 1.12
C GLU A 62 -1.34 -4.88 1.12
N HIS A 63 -0.98 -6.07 1.59
CA HIS A 63 -1.82 -7.25 1.51
C HIS A 63 -1.85 -7.93 2.88
N PRO A 64 -2.97 -7.79 3.62
CA PRO A 64 -3.11 -8.39 4.93
C PRO A 64 -2.92 -9.92 4.90
N PRO A 65 -2.37 -10.50 5.98
CA PRO A 65 -2.19 -11.94 6.07
C PRO A 65 -3.55 -12.66 6.03
N GLN A 66 -3.51 -13.92 5.61
CA GLN A 66 -4.71 -14.77 5.67
C GLN A 66 -5.14 -14.94 7.13
N PHE A 67 -6.44 -14.90 7.37
CA PHE A 67 -7.03 -15.15 8.68
C PHE A 67 -8.04 -16.30 8.57
N THR A 68 -8.32 -16.93 9.70
CA THR A 68 -9.30 -18.02 9.79
C THR A 68 -10.46 -17.56 10.65
N TYR A 69 -11.65 -17.55 10.07
CA TYR A 69 -12.87 -17.28 10.82
C TYR A 69 -13.19 -18.49 11.73
N ARG A 70 -13.26 -18.29 13.04
CA ARG A 70 -13.61 -19.37 13.99
C ARG A 70 -15.10 -19.30 14.33
N ARG A 71 -15.96 -19.83 13.43
CA ARG A 71 -17.43 -19.80 13.56
C ARG A 71 -18.03 -20.49 14.81
N ASN A 72 -17.30 -21.39 15.46
CA ASN A 72 -17.86 -22.29 16.49
C ASN A 72 -17.44 -21.93 17.93
N ARG A 73 -17.32 -20.65 18.30
CA ARG A 73 -16.97 -20.27 19.69
C ARG A 73 -17.97 -19.24 20.20
N GLY A 74 -18.51 -19.49 21.39
CA GLY A 74 -19.75 -18.91 21.94
C GLY A 74 -19.81 -17.38 22.03
N SER A 75 -21.01 -16.91 22.40
CA SER A 75 -21.48 -15.52 22.38
C SER A 75 -20.86 -14.62 23.44
N ASP A 76 -19.56 -14.37 23.37
CA ASP A 76 -18.86 -13.40 24.23
C ASP A 76 -18.61 -12.07 23.48
N ASP A 77 -18.91 -10.92 24.10
CA ASP A 77 -18.79 -9.59 23.46
C ASP A 77 -17.36 -9.21 23.04
N ARG A 78 -16.33 -9.78 23.68
CA ARG A 78 -14.94 -9.63 23.24
C ARG A 78 -14.68 -10.34 21.90
N MET A 79 -15.51 -11.32 21.53
CA MET A 79 -15.38 -12.12 20.31
C MET A 79 -16.09 -11.48 19.12
N ASN A 80 -17.20 -10.76 19.32
CA ASN A 80 -17.87 -9.96 18.27
C ASN A 80 -16.90 -8.95 17.61
N ARG A 81 -15.95 -8.39 18.37
CA ARG A 81 -14.89 -7.52 17.83
C ARG A 81 -13.88 -8.28 16.97
N GLY A 82 -13.57 -9.53 17.32
CA GLY A 82 -12.64 -10.38 16.58
C GLY A 82 -13.20 -10.81 15.22
N ASP A 83 -14.49 -11.11 15.17
CA ASP A 83 -15.21 -11.48 13.94
C ASP A 83 -15.38 -10.28 12.99
N ALA A 84 -15.72 -9.10 13.53
CA ALA A 84 -15.76 -7.86 12.75
C ALA A 84 -14.38 -7.49 12.18
N HIS A 85 -13.32 -7.66 12.99
CA HIS A 85 -11.95 -7.45 12.54
C HIS A 85 -11.55 -8.45 11.45
N ALA A 86 -11.86 -9.74 11.64
CA ALA A 86 -11.63 -10.78 10.64
C ALA A 86 -12.34 -10.45 9.31
N PHE A 87 -13.61 -10.04 9.36
CA PHE A 87 -14.35 -9.62 8.18
C PHE A 87 -13.71 -8.42 7.48
N ALA A 88 -13.31 -7.38 8.22
CA ALA A 88 -12.62 -6.22 7.67
C ALA A 88 -11.29 -6.58 7.01
N VAL A 89 -10.48 -7.44 7.65
CA VAL A 89 -9.22 -7.96 7.09
C VAL A 89 -9.48 -8.73 5.78
N GLY A 90 -10.56 -9.51 5.71
CA GLY A 90 -10.97 -10.20 4.49
C GLY A 90 -11.39 -9.28 3.37
N GLY A 91 -12.14 -8.23 3.70
CA GLY A 91 -12.48 -7.17 2.76
C GLY A 91 -11.23 -6.53 2.16
N ASN A 92 -10.33 -6.03 2.99
CA ASN A 92 -9.10 -5.37 2.57
C ASN A 92 -8.19 -6.31 1.77
N ARG A 93 -8.12 -7.60 2.15
CA ARG A 93 -7.35 -8.61 1.42
C ARG A 93 -7.88 -8.79 0.00
N ARG A 94 -9.20 -9.00 -0.15
CA ARG A 94 -9.84 -9.13 -1.46
C ARG A 94 -9.65 -7.87 -2.30
N GLU A 95 -9.76 -6.69 -1.69
CA GLU A 95 -9.55 -5.41 -2.36
C GLU A 95 -8.12 -5.26 -2.87
N ALA A 96 -7.11 -5.66 -2.08
CA ALA A 96 -5.72 -5.68 -2.51
C ALA A 96 -5.49 -6.60 -3.72
N GLU A 97 -6.05 -7.81 -3.70
CA GLU A 97 -5.95 -8.79 -4.80
C GLU A 97 -6.62 -8.27 -6.09
N LEU A 98 -7.82 -7.69 -5.97
CA LEU A 98 -8.53 -7.09 -7.10
C LEU A 98 -7.77 -5.88 -7.67
N LEU A 99 -7.23 -5.03 -6.80
CA LEU A 99 -6.50 -3.83 -7.22
C LEU A 99 -5.19 -4.22 -7.93
N ALA A 100 -4.50 -5.27 -7.46
CA ALA A 100 -3.34 -5.82 -8.14
C ALA A 100 -3.68 -6.31 -9.55
N GLY A 101 -4.80 -7.02 -9.71
CA GLY A 101 -5.30 -7.46 -11.02
C GLY A 101 -5.61 -6.27 -11.93
N ALA A 102 -6.34 -5.27 -11.43
CA ALA A 102 -6.69 -4.08 -12.17
C ALA A 102 -5.45 -3.29 -12.63
N ILE A 103 -4.47 -3.09 -11.76
CA ILE A 103 -3.24 -2.36 -12.08
C ILE A 103 -2.40 -3.13 -13.12
N LYS A 104 -2.39 -4.47 -13.09
CA LYS A 104 -1.77 -5.26 -14.16
C LYS A 104 -2.47 -5.07 -15.51
N LEU A 105 -3.80 -4.96 -15.52
CA LEU A 105 -4.57 -4.67 -16.74
C LEU A 105 -4.29 -3.27 -17.29
N LEU A 106 -3.85 -2.32 -16.46
CA LEU A 106 -3.35 -1.01 -16.88
C LEU A 106 -1.93 -1.06 -17.49
N GLY A 107 -1.32 -2.24 -17.59
CA GLY A 107 -0.02 -2.44 -18.23
C GLY A 107 1.18 -2.46 -17.28
N PHE A 108 0.98 -2.29 -15.98
CA PHE A 108 2.08 -2.40 -15.00
C PHE A 108 2.51 -3.86 -14.86
N LYS A 109 3.73 -4.18 -15.32
CA LYS A 109 4.27 -5.56 -15.24
C LYS A 109 4.86 -5.90 -13.87
N SER A 110 5.33 -4.89 -13.14
CA SER A 110 5.98 -5.05 -11.82
C SER A 110 5.00 -4.71 -10.69
N VAL A 111 4.06 -5.61 -10.40
CA VAL A 111 3.06 -5.46 -9.33
C VAL A 111 3.25 -6.57 -8.29
N GLU A 112 3.55 -6.20 -7.06
CA GLU A 112 3.79 -7.10 -5.94
C GLU A 112 2.77 -6.86 -4.81
N LEU A 113 2.16 -7.94 -4.31
CA LEU A 113 1.45 -7.93 -3.03
C LEU A 113 2.47 -8.08 -1.91
N VAL A 114 2.46 -7.16 -0.95
CA VAL A 114 3.46 -7.11 0.12
C VAL A 114 2.80 -7.15 1.49
N SER A 115 3.47 -7.78 2.46
CA SER A 115 2.98 -7.80 3.84
C SER A 115 2.97 -6.40 4.45
N PRO A 116 2.08 -6.14 5.43
CA PRO A 116 2.09 -4.89 6.16
C PRO A 116 3.43 -4.60 6.81
N VAL A 117 3.79 -3.32 6.87
CA VAL A 117 5.05 -2.90 7.53
C VAL A 117 4.93 -3.15 9.04
N ASN A 118 5.80 -4.03 9.55
CA ASN A 118 5.89 -4.38 10.97
C ASN A 118 6.66 -3.31 11.78
N GLN A 119 6.23 -2.05 11.67
CA GLN A 119 6.71 -0.91 12.43
C GLN A 119 5.52 -0.10 12.92
N PRO A 120 5.64 0.65 14.03
CA PRO A 120 4.56 1.50 14.51
C PRO A 120 4.02 2.44 13.43
N LYS A 121 2.69 2.62 13.39
CA LYS A 121 2.06 3.60 12.51
C LYS A 121 2.61 5.01 12.76
N TRP A 122 2.62 5.82 11.70
CA TRP A 122 3.06 7.21 11.80
C TRP A 122 1.89 8.11 12.19
N ASP A 123 2.08 8.85 13.27
CA ASP A 123 1.32 10.07 13.51
C ASP A 123 1.78 11.18 12.55
N GLN A 124 1.08 12.32 12.55
CA GLN A 124 1.39 13.46 11.69
C GLN A 124 2.85 13.96 11.90
N ARG A 125 3.35 14.00 13.14
CA ARG A 125 4.70 14.49 13.45
C ARG A 125 5.78 13.56 12.89
N LYS A 126 5.62 12.25 13.06
CA LYS A 126 6.53 11.24 12.50
C LYS A 126 6.47 11.25 10.98
N PHE A 127 5.29 11.39 10.40
CA PHE A 127 5.12 11.52 8.95
C PHE A 127 5.92 12.70 8.39
N GLU A 128 5.78 13.90 8.97
CA GLU A 128 6.54 15.08 8.53
C GLU A 128 8.05 14.87 8.64
N MET A 129 8.50 14.20 9.72
CA MET A 129 9.91 13.91 9.95
C MET A 129 10.50 12.97 8.88
N PHE A 130 9.79 11.89 8.54
CA PHE A 130 10.29 10.86 7.62
C PHE A 130 9.99 11.17 6.15
N ALA A 131 8.78 11.62 5.84
CA ALA A 131 8.36 11.90 4.46
C ALA A 131 8.80 13.27 3.96
N LYS A 132 9.21 14.19 4.86
CA LYS A 132 9.59 15.58 4.54
C LYS A 132 8.48 16.36 3.81
N ILE A 133 7.22 16.05 4.14
CA ILE A 133 6.02 16.71 3.59
C ILE A 133 5.31 17.42 4.74
N HIS A 134 5.20 18.75 4.67
CA HIS A 134 4.56 19.58 5.69
C HIS A 134 3.13 19.98 5.28
N ARG A 135 2.22 19.01 5.26
CA ARG A 135 0.77 19.25 5.06
C ARG A 135 -0.05 18.31 5.92
N GLN A 136 -1.30 18.70 6.18
CA GLN A 136 -2.27 17.79 6.79
C GLN A 136 -2.46 16.55 5.90
N THR A 137 -2.46 15.39 6.53
CA THR A 137 -2.65 14.09 5.86
C THR A 137 -3.69 13.25 6.59
N ASN A 138 -4.30 12.31 5.87
CA ASN A 138 -5.09 11.26 6.50
C ASN A 138 -4.23 10.02 6.81
N GLU A 139 -4.82 9.05 7.52
CA GLU A 139 -4.09 7.84 7.92
C GLU A 139 -3.63 6.98 6.74
N HIS A 140 -4.45 6.87 5.69
CA HIS A 140 -4.15 6.06 4.50
C HIS A 140 -2.98 6.65 3.69
N GLU A 141 -2.92 7.98 3.57
CA GLU A 141 -1.75 8.66 2.99
C GLU A 141 -0.49 8.34 3.80
N ARG A 142 -0.55 8.42 5.14
CA ARG A 142 0.61 8.12 5.99
C ARG A 142 1.04 6.67 5.89
N ASP A 143 0.10 5.73 5.85
CA ASP A 143 0.39 4.29 5.72
C ASP A 143 0.99 3.95 4.34
N ALA A 144 0.47 4.53 3.25
CA ALA A 144 1.07 4.39 1.92
C ALA A 144 2.48 4.97 1.85
N ALA A 145 2.72 6.15 2.45
CA ALA A 145 4.05 6.75 2.50
C ALA A 145 5.03 5.92 3.34
N ARG A 146 4.56 5.38 4.47
CA ARG A 146 5.32 4.46 5.34
C ARG A 146 5.73 3.20 4.58
N LEU A 147 4.80 2.60 3.83
CA LEU A 147 5.07 1.45 2.97
C LEU A 147 6.12 1.78 1.91
N ALA A 148 5.97 2.91 1.20
CA ALA A 148 6.90 3.34 0.17
C ALA A 148 8.33 3.51 0.71
N ILE A 149 8.51 4.24 1.81
CA ILE A 149 9.82 4.52 2.40
C ILE A 149 10.46 3.24 2.94
N TYR A 150 9.69 2.39 3.63
CA TYR A 150 10.20 1.13 4.14
C TYR A 150 10.75 0.23 3.02
N TYR A 151 10.00 0.06 1.92
CA TYR A 151 10.43 -0.78 0.80
C TYR A 151 11.48 -0.11 -0.11
N ALA A 152 11.56 1.21 -0.12
CA ALA A 152 12.67 1.93 -0.74
C ALA A 152 13.99 1.61 -0.02
N ASN A 153 14.00 1.68 1.32
CA ASN A 153 15.19 1.48 2.17
C ASN A 153 15.59 0.00 2.29
N LYS A 154 14.63 -0.92 2.51
CA LYS A 154 14.90 -2.36 2.63
C LYS A 154 15.59 -2.95 1.39
N ARG A 155 15.39 -2.34 0.22
CA ARG A 155 16.02 -2.76 -1.04
C ARG A 155 17.41 -2.14 -1.28
N GLN A 156 17.86 -1.22 -0.42
CA GLN A 156 19.25 -0.73 -0.41
C GLN A 156 20.18 -1.60 0.45
N GLU A 157 19.62 -2.45 1.33
CA GLU A 157 20.36 -3.32 2.24
C GLU A 157 20.76 -4.68 1.63
N LYS A 158 20.60 -4.86 0.31
CA LYS A 158 20.99 -6.06 -0.45
C LYS A 158 21.92 -5.69 -1.59
#